data_AF-A0AAD7C9J4-F1
#
_entry.id   AF-A0AAD7C9J4-F1
#
_cell.length_a   1.000
_cell.length_b   1.000
_cell.length_c   1.000
_cell.angle_alpha   90.00
_cell.angle_beta   90.00
_cell.angle_gamma   90.00
#
_symmetry.space_group_name_H-M   'P 1'
#
loop_
_entity.id
_entity.type
_entity.pdbx_description
1 polymer ?
#
loop_
_entity_poly.entity_id
_entity_poly.type
_entity_poly.pdbx_seq_one_letter_code
_entity_poly.pdbx_strand_id
1 'polypeptide(L)'
;MRHINLYRKPILRMANEVATHSDDERVPGGDSHRKRGLLKQPEERKLHPDTSKSSRLSRILPEGVPIDYFDPTFFNQLNPRERAKYAKTGVAFPLPQYCTNEHHSDWAKMGAKEFMVKYGNDVLKLYNLPTAEELAALEAEHDEAEEDGEPTDLDDTEDEEAMAED
;
A
#
# COMPACT_ATOMS: atom_id res chain seq x y z
N MET A 1 -30.64 35.96 8.38
CA MET A 1 -30.97 35.06 7.25
C MET A 1 -30.84 35.82 5.95
N ARG A 2 -29.80 35.52 5.16
CA ARG A 2 -29.66 35.99 3.77
C ARG A 2 -29.17 34.80 2.94
N HIS A 3 -30.02 34.41 2.00
CA HIS A 3 -29.72 33.46 0.92
C HIS A 3 -28.90 34.16 -0.18
N ILE A 4 -28.64 33.38 -1.24
CA ILE A 4 -28.14 33.71 -2.60
C ILE A 4 -26.60 33.77 -2.73
N ASN A 5 -25.91 33.13 -3.69
CA ASN A 5 -26.29 32.61 -5.02
C ASN A 5 -25.47 31.36 -5.44
N LEU A 6 -26.13 30.46 -6.18
CA LEU A 6 -25.53 29.42 -7.01
C LEU A 6 -24.76 30.04 -8.18
N TYR A 7 -23.49 29.67 -8.37
CA TYR A 7 -22.81 29.85 -9.65
C TYR A 7 -22.75 28.52 -10.40
N ARG A 8 -23.78 28.29 -11.22
CA ARG A 8 -23.74 27.45 -12.42
C ARG A 8 -22.91 28.19 -13.47
N LYS A 9 -21.86 27.57 -14.01
CA LYS A 9 -21.31 27.92 -15.33
C LYS A 9 -21.27 26.67 -16.20
N PRO A 10 -21.93 26.66 -17.37
CA PRO A 10 -21.82 25.58 -18.33
C PRO A 10 -20.87 25.93 -19.49
N ILE A 11 -20.26 24.87 -20.04
CA ILE A 11 -19.85 24.66 -21.44
C ILE A 11 -18.71 25.53 -22.00
N LEU A 12 -17.61 24.87 -22.43
CA LEU A 12 -17.13 25.04 -23.80
C LEU A 12 -16.52 23.73 -24.31
N ARG A 13 -17.21 23.14 -25.28
CA ARG A 13 -16.80 22.02 -26.11
C ARG A 13 -15.92 22.60 -27.21
N MET A 14 -14.62 22.33 -27.21
CA MET A 14 -13.78 22.61 -28.37
C MET A 14 -13.52 21.30 -29.09
N ALA A 15 -14.24 21.14 -30.21
CA ALA A 15 -13.91 20.17 -31.24
C ALA A 15 -12.60 20.63 -31.89
N ASN A 16 -11.58 19.77 -31.88
CA ASN A 16 -10.45 19.89 -32.80
C ASN A 16 -10.66 18.87 -33.91
N GLU A 17 -11.34 19.30 -34.96
CA GLU A 17 -11.21 18.73 -36.29
C GLU A 17 -10.12 19.54 -37.01
N VAL A 18 -9.07 18.86 -37.47
CA VAL A 18 -8.13 19.41 -38.46
C VAL A 18 -7.98 18.40 -39.60
N ALA A 19 -8.55 18.79 -40.74
CA ALA A 19 -8.07 18.68 -42.13
C ALA A 19 -6.99 17.62 -42.43
N THR A 20 -7.26 16.55 -43.19
CA THR A 20 -7.38 16.43 -44.68
C THR A 20 -6.08 16.60 -45.49
N HIS A 21 -5.83 15.59 -46.34
CA HIS A 21 -4.89 15.47 -47.48
C HIS A 21 -3.46 15.04 -47.10
N SER A 22 -2.84 14.01 -47.73
CA SER A 22 -2.71 13.74 -49.17
C SER A 22 -2.30 12.25 -49.36
N ASP A 23 -2.99 11.49 -50.20
CA ASP A 23 -2.47 10.97 -51.48
C ASP A 23 -1.32 9.97 -51.32
N ASP A 24 -1.65 8.68 -51.17
CA ASP A 24 -0.72 7.58 -51.38
C ASP A 24 -1.42 6.47 -52.19
N GLU A 25 -0.64 5.91 -53.10
CA GLU A 25 -1.10 5.33 -54.36
C GLU A 25 -1.96 4.06 -54.21
N ARG A 26 -2.95 3.99 -55.09
CA ARG A 26 -3.91 2.89 -55.23
C ARG A 26 -3.24 1.69 -55.91
N VAL A 27 -2.89 0.66 -55.15
CA VAL A 27 -2.57 -0.67 -55.70
C VAL A 27 -3.86 -1.49 -55.88
N PRO A 28 -4.23 -1.91 -57.11
CA PRO A 28 -5.35 -2.82 -57.31
C PRO A 28 -4.83 -4.26 -57.40
N GLY A 29 -5.15 -5.10 -56.42
CA GLY A 29 -4.92 -6.53 -56.56
C GLY A 29 -4.85 -7.28 -55.25
N GLY A 30 -5.90 -8.03 -54.95
CA GLY A 30 -5.85 -9.04 -53.90
C GLY A 30 -7.21 -9.23 -53.26
N ASP A 31 -8.04 -10.07 -53.86
CA ASP A 31 -9.19 -10.73 -53.24
C ASP A 31 -8.77 -11.38 -51.92
N SER A 32 -8.84 -10.60 -50.86
CA SER A 32 -8.72 -11.09 -49.49
C SER A 32 -10.14 -11.17 -48.94
N HIS A 33 -10.80 -12.30 -49.19
CA HIS A 33 -11.92 -12.77 -48.39
C HIS A 33 -11.46 -12.99 -46.95
N ARG A 34 -11.19 -11.91 -46.21
CA ARG A 34 -11.08 -11.93 -44.76
C ARG A 34 -12.48 -12.12 -44.23
N LYS A 35 -12.84 -13.38 -44.00
CA LYS A 35 -13.97 -13.76 -43.16
C LYS A 35 -13.87 -12.92 -41.89
N ARG A 36 -14.75 -11.93 -41.76
CA ARG A 36 -14.92 -11.16 -40.52
C ARG A 36 -15.28 -12.18 -39.46
N GLY A 37 -14.27 -12.59 -38.68
CA GLY A 37 -14.47 -13.45 -37.53
C GLY A 37 -15.52 -12.78 -36.65
N LEU A 38 -16.62 -13.50 -36.44
CA LEU A 38 -17.68 -13.09 -35.53
C LEU A 38 -17.01 -12.81 -34.18
N LEU A 39 -16.94 -11.54 -33.79
CA LEU A 39 -16.42 -11.14 -32.49
C LEU A 39 -17.26 -11.87 -31.45
N LYS A 40 -16.67 -12.87 -30.78
CA LYS A 40 -17.26 -13.51 -29.62
C LYS A 40 -17.55 -12.40 -28.63
N GLN A 41 -18.83 -12.25 -28.27
CA GLN A 41 -19.27 -11.34 -27.22
C GLN A 41 -18.38 -11.59 -25.98
N PRO A 42 -17.85 -10.54 -25.32
CA PRO A 42 -17.09 -10.71 -24.09
C PRO A 42 -17.98 -11.44 -23.09
N GLU A 43 -17.56 -12.64 -22.70
CA GLU A 43 -18.28 -13.46 -21.75
C GLU A 43 -18.31 -12.72 -20.40
N GLU A 44 -19.52 -12.51 -19.90
CA GLU A 44 -19.75 -11.81 -18.63
C GLU A 44 -19.05 -12.58 -17.51
N ARG A 45 -18.11 -11.94 -16.81
CA ARG A 45 -17.35 -12.59 -15.73
C ARG A 45 -18.32 -12.95 -14.61
N LYS A 46 -18.61 -14.24 -14.45
CA LYS A 46 -19.35 -14.74 -13.30
C LYS A 46 -18.56 -14.42 -12.04
N LEU A 47 -19.17 -13.66 -11.13
CA LEU A 47 -18.60 -13.42 -9.80
C LEU A 47 -18.44 -14.76 -9.09
N HIS A 48 -17.19 -15.11 -8.74
CA HIS A 48 -16.94 -16.29 -7.93
C HIS A 48 -17.52 -16.03 -6.53
N PRO A 49 -18.27 -16.99 -5.95
CA PRO A 49 -18.72 -16.85 -4.57
C PRO A 49 -17.49 -16.76 -3.67
N ASP A 50 -17.42 -15.69 -2.85
CA ASP A 50 -16.31 -15.48 -1.94
C ASP A 50 -16.33 -16.55 -0.85
N THR A 51 -15.59 -17.61 -1.12
CA THR A 51 -15.47 -18.82 -0.30
C THR A 51 -14.05 -18.99 0.23
N SER A 52 -13.27 -17.91 0.15
CA SER A 52 -11.88 -17.83 0.57
C SER A 52 -11.81 -18.11 2.08
N LYS A 53 -11.29 -19.28 2.47
CA LYS A 53 -11.04 -19.59 3.87
C LYS A 53 -10.04 -18.57 4.43
N SER A 54 -10.36 -18.00 5.59
CA SER A 54 -9.43 -17.08 6.28
C SER A 54 -8.08 -17.76 6.47
N SER A 55 -7.02 -17.19 5.88
CA SER A 55 -5.68 -17.77 5.94
C SER A 55 -5.03 -17.47 7.30
N ARG A 56 -4.21 -18.40 7.82
CA ARG A 56 -3.44 -18.19 9.06
C ARG A 56 -2.39 -17.08 8.95
N LEU A 57 -2.00 -16.70 7.73
CA LEU A 57 -0.99 -15.67 7.44
C LEU A 57 -1.47 -14.25 7.77
N SER A 58 -2.77 -14.04 8.00
CA SER A 58 -3.34 -12.72 8.29
C SER A 58 -3.01 -12.16 9.68
N ARG A 59 -2.43 -12.97 10.57
CA ARG A 59 -2.21 -12.56 11.98
C ARG A 59 -0.91 -11.78 12.20
N ILE A 60 0.06 -11.90 11.31
CA ILE A 60 1.35 -11.22 11.44
C ILE A 60 1.29 -9.94 10.62
N LEU A 61 1.48 -8.79 11.27
CA LEU A 61 1.55 -7.51 10.58
C LEU A 61 2.88 -7.42 9.80
N PRO A 62 2.88 -6.92 8.56
CA PRO A 62 4.10 -6.79 7.77
C PRO A 62 5.05 -5.77 8.39
N GLU A 63 6.34 -6.07 8.43
CA GLU A 63 7.37 -5.17 8.97
C GLU A 63 8.04 -4.34 7.86
N GLY A 64 8.57 -3.17 8.23
CA GLY A 64 9.27 -2.30 7.29
C GLY A 64 8.39 -1.65 6.21
N VAL A 65 7.07 -1.76 6.32
CA VAL A 65 6.14 -1.09 5.40
C VAL A 65 5.81 0.34 5.89
N PRO A 66 5.59 1.29 4.95
CA PRO A 66 5.04 2.60 5.25
C PRO A 66 3.70 2.51 5.99
N ILE A 67 3.38 3.50 6.82
CA ILE A 67 2.16 3.49 7.65
C ILE A 67 0.87 3.50 6.82
N ASP A 68 0.91 4.11 5.63
CA ASP A 68 -0.18 4.20 4.67
C ASP A 68 -0.46 2.88 3.92
N TYR A 69 0.30 1.83 4.22
CA TYR A 69 -0.08 0.47 3.86
C TYR A 69 -1.38 0.02 4.56
N PHE A 70 -1.64 0.52 5.77
CA PHE A 70 -2.81 0.16 6.56
C PHE A 70 -3.95 1.15 6.39
N ASP A 71 -5.18 0.65 6.42
CA ASP A 71 -6.36 1.49 6.59
C ASP A 71 -6.26 2.24 7.95
N PRO A 72 -6.49 3.57 8.00
CA PRO A 72 -6.41 4.33 9.24
C PRO A 72 -7.33 3.78 10.35
N THR A 73 -8.53 3.30 9.99
CA THR A 73 -9.49 2.75 10.96
C THR A 73 -8.95 1.47 11.58
N PHE A 74 -8.36 0.59 10.75
CA PHE A 74 -7.72 -0.63 11.23
C PHE A 74 -6.49 -0.33 12.09
N PHE A 75 -5.59 0.54 11.60
CA PHE A 75 -4.34 0.87 12.30
C PHE A 75 -4.62 1.48 13.68
N ASN A 76 -5.61 2.36 13.78
CA ASN A 76 -5.95 3.05 15.03
C ASN A 76 -6.59 2.13 16.07
N GLN A 77 -7.01 0.91 15.69
CA GLN A 77 -7.48 -0.13 16.63
C GLN A 77 -6.33 -0.99 17.16
N LEU A 78 -5.12 -0.90 16.57
CA LEU A 78 -3.96 -1.66 17.03
C LEU A 78 -3.47 -1.15 18.38
N ASN A 79 -2.85 -2.05 19.14
CA ASN A 79 -2.27 -1.72 20.43
C ASN A 79 -1.12 -0.72 20.25
N PRO A 80 -0.85 0.16 21.25
CA PRO A 80 0.24 1.14 21.17
C PRO A 80 1.59 0.51 20.79
N ARG A 81 1.89 -0.69 21.31
CA ARG A 81 3.11 -1.45 20.99
C ARG A 81 3.24 -1.83 19.51
N GLU A 82 2.14 -2.17 18.85
CA GLU A 82 2.14 -2.49 17.42
C GLU A 82 2.27 -1.20 16.59
N ARG A 83 1.54 -0.14 16.97
CA ARG A 83 1.61 1.17 16.31
C ARG A 83 3.02 1.77 16.39
N ALA A 84 3.72 1.56 17.50
CA ALA A 84 5.09 2.03 17.73
C ALA A 84 6.08 1.52 16.66
N LYS A 85 5.88 0.29 16.16
CA LYS A 85 6.74 -0.31 15.13
C LYS A 85 6.74 0.49 13.82
N TYR A 86 5.66 1.22 13.54
CA TYR A 86 5.47 1.97 12.29
C TYR A 86 5.72 3.47 12.44
N ALA A 87 6.00 3.98 13.64
CA ALA A 87 6.23 5.41 13.87
C ALA A 87 7.43 5.96 13.08
N LYS A 88 8.38 5.09 12.69
CA LYS A 88 9.62 5.46 11.98
C LYS A 88 9.59 5.14 10.47
N THR A 89 8.57 4.46 9.95
CA THR A 89 8.57 3.98 8.54
C THR A 89 8.16 5.06 7.54
N GLY A 90 7.49 6.12 7.99
CA GLY A 90 7.06 7.24 7.16
C GLY A 90 5.84 6.92 6.30
N VAL A 91 5.64 7.72 5.26
CA VAL A 91 4.48 7.67 4.36
C VAL A 91 4.98 7.51 2.92
N ALA A 92 4.37 6.62 2.14
CA ALA A 92 4.71 6.40 0.73
C ALA A 92 3.78 7.13 -0.25
N PHE A 93 2.49 7.22 0.06
CA PHE A 93 1.46 7.80 -0.80
C PHE A 93 0.79 9.02 -0.17
N PRO A 94 0.47 10.04 -0.96
CA PRO A 94 -0.33 11.16 -0.48
C PRO A 94 -1.79 10.73 -0.32
N LEU A 95 -2.63 11.62 0.23
CA LEU A 95 -4.06 11.39 0.32
C LEU A 95 -4.69 11.09 -1.07
N PRO A 96 -5.74 10.26 -1.16
CA PRO A 96 -6.33 9.83 -2.43
C PRO A 96 -6.70 10.97 -3.40
N GLN A 97 -7.06 12.15 -2.88
CA GLN A 97 -7.36 13.34 -3.68
C GLN A 97 -6.19 13.81 -4.55
N TYR A 98 -4.94 13.52 -4.16
CA TYR A 98 -3.72 13.86 -4.89
C TYR A 98 -3.23 12.74 -5.82
N CYS A 99 -3.86 11.57 -5.78
CA CYS A 99 -3.52 10.42 -6.63
C CYS A 99 -4.24 10.43 -7.99
N THR A 100 -4.89 11.55 -8.35
CA THR A 100 -5.55 11.72 -9.64
C THR A 100 -4.52 11.89 -10.78
N ASN A 101 -4.88 11.48 -12.00
CA ASN A 101 -3.97 11.42 -13.15
C ASN A 101 -3.22 12.72 -13.45
N GLU A 102 -3.80 13.88 -13.14
CA GLU A 102 -3.18 15.19 -13.37
C GLU A 102 -2.05 15.50 -12.38
N HIS A 103 -2.13 14.99 -11.14
CA HIS A 103 -1.21 15.30 -10.05
C HIS A 103 -0.25 14.16 -9.68
N HIS A 104 -0.49 12.96 -10.20
CA HIS A 104 0.36 11.79 -9.94
C HIS A 104 1.84 12.06 -10.27
N SER A 105 2.11 12.85 -11.31
CA SER A 105 3.47 13.11 -11.76
C SER A 105 4.27 14.03 -10.83
N ASP A 106 3.58 14.83 -10.00
CA ASP A 106 4.22 15.90 -9.24
C ASP A 106 4.89 15.34 -7.99
N TRP A 107 4.16 14.56 -7.19
CA TRP A 107 4.69 13.99 -5.95
C TRP A 107 5.63 12.81 -6.20
N ALA A 108 5.44 12.06 -7.28
CA ALA A 108 6.30 10.92 -7.63
C ALA A 108 7.74 11.32 -8.00
N LYS A 109 7.95 12.58 -8.40
CA LYS A 109 9.28 13.13 -8.74
C LYS A 109 9.95 13.87 -7.58
N MET A 110 9.23 14.10 -6.47
CA MET A 110 9.76 14.82 -5.31
C MET A 110 10.70 13.94 -4.50
N GLY A 111 11.67 14.57 -3.84
CA GLY A 111 12.48 13.88 -2.84
C GLY A 111 11.65 13.55 -1.61
N ALA A 112 12.00 12.49 -0.89
CA ALA A 112 11.26 12.02 0.30
C ALA A 112 11.05 13.12 1.36
N LYS A 113 12.04 14.00 1.57
CA LYS A 113 11.92 15.11 2.52
C LYS A 113 10.87 16.14 2.09
N GLU A 114 10.88 16.53 0.82
CA GLU A 114 9.91 17.48 0.27
C GLU A 114 8.51 16.89 0.26
N PHE A 115 8.40 15.61 -0.10
CA PHE A 115 7.16 14.85 -0.05
C PHE A 115 6.56 14.83 1.36
N MET A 116 7.37 14.51 2.38
CA MET A 116 6.90 14.45 3.77
C MET A 116 6.40 15.80 4.27
N VAL A 117 7.09 16.90 3.93
CA VAL A 117 6.68 18.26 4.30
C VAL A 117 5.36 18.64 3.63
N LYS A 118 5.19 18.31 2.35
CA LYS A 118 4.05 18.76 1.54
C LYS A 118 2.80 17.88 1.69
N TYR A 119 2.96 16.57 1.79
CA TYR A 119 1.86 15.59 1.80
C TYR A 119 1.88 14.68 3.03
N GLY A 120 3.07 14.29 3.51
CA GLY A 120 3.21 13.31 4.58
C GLY A 120 2.50 13.72 5.87
N ASN A 121 2.60 14.97 6.28
CA ASN A 121 1.96 15.46 7.50
C ASN A 121 0.42 15.33 7.49
N ASP A 122 -0.21 15.49 6.32
CA ASP A 122 -1.66 15.37 6.22
C ASP A 122 -2.13 13.91 6.26
N VAL A 123 -1.32 13.00 5.73
CA VAL A 123 -1.55 11.55 5.85
C VAL A 123 -1.34 11.10 7.29
N LEU A 124 -0.26 11.54 7.95
CA LEU A 124 0.06 11.18 9.34
C LEU A 124 -1.05 11.58 10.34
N LYS A 125 -1.79 12.67 10.09
CA LYS A 125 -2.93 13.08 10.93
C LYS A 125 -4.07 12.06 10.98
N LEU A 126 -4.15 11.15 10.01
CA LEU A 126 -5.15 10.08 10.00
C LEU A 126 -4.80 8.95 10.98
N TYR A 127 -3.54 8.86 11.37
CA TYR A 127 -3.00 7.79 12.22
C TYR A 127 -2.75 8.33 13.63
N ASN A 128 -3.28 7.64 14.62
CA ASN A 128 -2.94 7.87 16.01
C ASN A 128 -1.56 7.25 16.23
N LEU A 129 -0.50 8.06 16.24
CA LEU A 129 0.84 7.58 16.61
C LEU A 129 1.00 7.60 18.14
N PRO A 130 1.70 6.61 18.73
CA PRO A 130 2.02 6.66 20.15
C PRO A 130 2.86 7.90 20.47
N THR A 131 2.56 8.51 21.60
CA THR A 131 3.34 9.62 22.14
C THR A 131 4.70 9.14 22.66
N ALA A 132 5.65 10.06 22.83
CA ALA A 132 6.96 9.73 23.37
C ALA A 132 6.87 9.11 24.79
N GLU A 133 5.90 9.53 25.59
CA GLU A 133 5.64 8.99 26.92
C GLU A 133 5.14 7.54 26.85
N GLU A 134 4.20 7.23 25.96
CA GLU A 134 3.72 5.86 25.73
C GLU A 134 4.83 4.95 25.20
N LEU A 135 5.72 5.47 24.36
CA LEU A 135 6.88 4.72 23.86
C LEU A 135 7.87 4.40 24.99
N ALA A 136 8.17 5.37 25.85
CA ALA A 136 9.07 5.18 26.99
C ALA A 136 8.51 4.17 28.00
N ALA A 137 7.20 4.21 28.26
CA ALA A 137 6.54 3.25 29.14
C ALA A 137 6.62 1.81 28.60
N LEU A 138 6.48 1.63 27.28
CA LEU A 138 6.61 0.32 26.63
C LEU A 138 8.04 -0.21 26.62
N GLU A 139 9.05 0.68 26.59
CA GLU A 139 10.47 0.31 26.66
C GLU A 139 10.83 -0.17 28.07
N ALA A 140 10.36 0.53 29.11
CA ALA A 140 10.58 0.13 30.51
C ALA A 140 9.98 -1.25 30.83
N GLU A 141 8.78 -1.58 30.31
CA GLU A 141 8.17 -2.91 30.49
C GLU A 141 9.00 -4.04 29.86
N HIS A 142 9.73 -3.76 28.77
CA HIS A 142 10.60 -4.74 28.13
C HIS A 142 11.87 -5.01 28.95
N ASP A 143 12.48 -3.97 29.50
CA ASP A 143 13.73 -4.09 30.25
C ASP A 143 13.52 -4.85 31.58
N GLU A 144 12.37 -4.68 32.24
CA GLU A 144 12.03 -5.43 33.47
C GLU A 144 11.80 -6.94 33.23
N ALA A 145 11.46 -7.34 32.00
CA ALA A 145 11.20 -8.74 31.67
C ALA A 145 12.47 -9.57 31.37
N GLU A 146 13.63 -8.92 31.15
CA GLU A 146 14.90 -9.63 30.89
C GLU A 146 15.76 -9.85 32.16
N GLU A 147 15.35 -9.34 33.33
CA GLU A 147 16.09 -9.49 34.59
C GLU A 147 15.79 -10.80 35.38
N ASP A 148 15.06 -11.76 34.79
CA ASP A 148 14.75 -13.07 35.40
C ASP A 148 15.30 -14.27 34.59
N GLY A 149 16.39 -14.03 33.85
CA GLY A 149 17.13 -15.08 33.15
C GLY A 149 18.25 -15.67 34.02
N GLU A 150 17.90 -16.41 35.07
CA GLU A 150 18.87 -17.18 35.86
C GLU A 150 19.62 -18.15 34.92
N PRO A 151 20.96 -18.08 34.79
CA PRO A 151 21.69 -19.05 34.00
C PRO A 151 21.66 -20.38 34.74
N THR A 152 20.88 -21.35 34.26
CA THR A 152 21.06 -22.73 34.69
C THR A 152 22.40 -23.22 34.17
N ASP A 153 23.37 -23.24 35.08
CA ASP A 153 24.67 -23.89 34.97
C ASP A 153 24.43 -25.35 34.54
N LEU A 154 24.48 -25.60 33.23
CA LEU A 154 24.51 -26.96 32.69
C LEU A 154 25.94 -27.45 32.86
N ASP A 155 26.14 -28.01 34.05
CA ASP A 155 27.34 -28.71 34.49
C ASP A 155 27.79 -29.73 33.45
N ASP A 156 29.09 -29.69 33.23
CA ASP A 156 29.90 -30.47 32.33
C ASP A 156 30.22 -31.80 33.01
N THR A 157 29.74 -32.92 32.45
CA THR A 157 30.36 -34.22 32.72
C THR A 157 30.52 -34.97 31.41
N GLU A 158 31.69 -34.77 30.80
CA GLU A 158 32.41 -35.78 30.04
C GLU A 158 32.40 -37.13 30.78
N ASP A 159 31.96 -38.19 30.13
CA ASP A 159 32.41 -39.55 30.47
C ASP A 159 32.60 -40.35 29.18
N GLU A 160 33.87 -40.52 28.79
CA GLU A 160 34.31 -41.51 27.83
C GLU A 160 34.18 -42.90 28.46
N GLU A 161 33.43 -43.83 27.86
CA GLU A 161 33.73 -45.24 28.08
C GLU A 161 33.61 -46.09 26.80
N ALA A 162 34.69 -46.80 26.55
CA ALA A 162 35.03 -47.54 25.35
C ALA A 162 34.14 -48.79 25.15
N MET A 163 33.64 -48.98 23.93
CA MET A 163 33.15 -50.28 23.46
C MET A 163 34.16 -50.85 22.47
N ALA A 164 35.11 -51.61 23.01
CA ALA A 164 35.80 -52.65 22.26
C ALA A 164 34.83 -53.82 22.07
N GLU A 165 34.60 -54.26 20.84
CA GLU A 165 34.07 -55.60 20.58
C GLU A 165 34.77 -56.22 19.36
N ASP A 166 34.99 -57.53 19.52
CA ASP A 166 35.88 -58.50 18.88
C ASP A 166 35.71 -58.71 17.36
#